data_AF-A0A934YVJ2-F1
#
_entry.id   AF-A0A934YVJ2-F1
#
_cell.length_a   1.000
_cell.length_b   1.000
_cell.length_c   1.000
_cell.angle_alpha   90.00
_cell.angle_beta   90.00
_cell.angle_gamma   90.00
#
_symmetry.space_group_name_H-M   'P 1'
#
loop_
_entity.id
_entity.type
_entity.pdbx_description
1 polymer ?
#
loop_
_entity_poly.entity_id
_entity_poly.type
_entity_poly.pdbx_seq_one_letter_code
_entity_poly.pdbx_strand_id
1 'polypeptide(L)'
;MMVSSTCLPLALFFFSHAHAQDPDSTASAIPELNQRIVTFVLGHEGKKVGRGECWDLAAEALNSGGATWDGSYVFGDIVDWRKEEILPGDIVQFANVEVEFRSRNMITRERYMKHTAVVVAVAGKGLFTIAHQNVEPVGKKVAMSKLYMADVRGGKLTFYRPHE
;
A
#
# COMPACT_ATOMS: atom_id res chain seq x y z
N MET A 1 -2.55 82.80 -14.49
CA MET A 1 -4.01 82.77 -14.23
C MET A 1 -4.42 81.31 -14.05
N MET A 2 -5.45 81.05 -13.24
CA MET A 2 -6.22 79.79 -13.24
C MET A 2 -6.96 79.65 -14.60
N VAL A 3 -7.62 78.57 -15.03
CA VAL A 3 -8.33 77.43 -14.42
C VAL A 3 -8.18 76.21 -15.40
N SER A 4 -8.66 74.97 -15.23
CA SER A 4 -9.62 74.38 -14.27
C SER A 4 -9.37 72.88 -14.03
N SER A 5 -10.19 72.27 -13.17
CA SER A 5 -10.37 70.81 -13.02
C SER A 5 -11.63 70.32 -13.74
N THR A 6 -11.64 69.06 -14.22
CA THR A 6 -12.86 68.23 -14.31
C THR A 6 -12.58 66.71 -14.25
N CYS A 7 -13.18 66.08 -13.22
CA CYS A 7 -13.63 64.70 -12.96
C CYS A 7 -13.24 63.44 -13.78
N LEU A 8 -13.16 62.33 -13.01
CA LEU A 8 -13.16 60.89 -13.34
C LEU A 8 -14.45 60.39 -14.07
N PRO A 9 -14.41 59.18 -14.68
CA PRO A 9 -14.86 57.94 -13.99
C PRO A 9 -13.80 56.82 -14.03
N LEU A 10 -13.49 56.14 -12.92
CA LEU A 10 -14.18 54.95 -12.40
C LEU A 10 -14.31 53.80 -13.41
N ALA A 11 -13.28 52.95 -13.48
CA ALA A 11 -13.33 51.65 -14.16
C ALA A 11 -13.59 50.53 -13.14
N LEU A 12 -14.83 50.03 -13.10
CA LEU A 12 -15.20 48.80 -12.39
C LEU A 12 -14.75 47.59 -13.21
N PHE A 13 -13.70 46.89 -12.77
CA PHE A 13 -13.38 45.55 -13.26
C PHE A 13 -13.84 44.50 -12.25
N PHE A 14 -15.10 44.10 -12.38
CA PHE A 14 -15.52 42.77 -11.92
C PHE A 14 -15.02 41.73 -12.91
N PHE A 15 -13.95 41.02 -12.56
CA PHE A 15 -13.73 39.66 -13.07
C PHE A 15 -13.76 38.69 -11.90
N SER A 16 -14.97 38.20 -11.63
CA SER A 16 -15.14 36.92 -10.95
C SER A 16 -14.68 35.83 -11.91
N HIS A 17 -13.68 35.06 -11.51
CA HIS A 17 -13.69 33.60 -11.63
C HIS A 17 -12.64 33.04 -10.67
N ALA A 18 -13.09 32.25 -9.70
CA ALA A 18 -12.20 31.33 -9.01
C ALA A 18 -11.71 30.34 -10.06
N HIS A 19 -10.42 30.41 -10.41
CA HIS A 19 -9.84 29.35 -11.22
C HIS A 19 -9.65 28.14 -10.31
N ALA A 20 -10.63 27.24 -10.36
CA ALA A 20 -10.41 25.87 -9.91
C ALA A 20 -9.14 25.35 -10.58
N GLN A 21 -8.27 24.73 -9.79
CA GLN A 21 -7.16 23.96 -10.32
C GLN A 21 -7.74 22.59 -10.68
N ASP A 22 -7.98 22.38 -11.97
CA ASP A 22 -8.58 21.15 -12.47
C ASP A 22 -7.64 19.93 -12.28
N PRO A 23 -8.22 18.72 -12.19
CA PRO A 23 -7.54 17.58 -11.58
C PRO A 23 -6.78 16.73 -12.61
N ASP A 24 -5.49 17.00 -12.80
CA ASP A 24 -4.61 16.11 -13.59
C ASP A 24 -3.26 15.87 -12.90
N SER A 25 -3.32 15.17 -11.77
CA SER A 25 -2.16 14.51 -11.16
C SER A 25 -2.20 13.04 -11.54
N THR A 26 -1.53 12.66 -12.63
CA THR A 26 -1.33 11.26 -13.07
C THR A 26 -0.35 10.49 -12.16
N ALA A 27 -0.58 10.54 -10.85
CA ALA A 27 -0.14 9.52 -9.92
C ALA A 27 -1.33 8.57 -9.72
N SER A 28 -1.11 7.25 -9.78
CA SER A 28 -2.17 6.27 -9.51
C SER A 28 -2.63 6.42 -8.06
N ALA A 29 -3.73 7.13 -7.83
CA ALA A 29 -4.32 7.27 -6.51
C ALA A 29 -4.65 5.88 -5.97
N ILE A 30 -4.20 5.60 -4.74
CA ILE A 30 -4.43 4.31 -4.09
C ILE A 30 -5.96 4.16 -3.91
N PRO A 31 -6.59 3.05 -4.37
CA PRO A 31 -8.03 2.84 -4.23
C PRO A 31 -8.51 3.01 -2.79
N GLU A 32 -9.73 3.50 -2.56
CA GLU A 32 -10.24 3.72 -1.19
C GLU A 32 -10.25 2.42 -0.36
N LEU A 33 -10.62 1.29 -0.97
CA LEU A 33 -10.54 -0.02 -0.33
C LEU A 33 -9.12 -0.35 0.15
N ASN A 34 -8.13 -0.17 -0.72
CA ASN A 34 -6.71 -0.32 -0.40
C ASN A 34 -6.27 0.62 0.74
N GLN A 35 -6.75 1.88 0.76
CA GLN A 35 -6.49 2.81 1.86
C GLN A 35 -7.08 2.30 3.19
N ARG A 36 -8.33 1.82 3.20
CA ARG A 36 -8.98 1.24 4.40
C ARG A 36 -8.20 0.05 4.94
N ILE A 37 -7.74 -0.84 4.06
CA ILE A 37 -6.89 -2.00 4.38
C ILE A 37 -5.57 -1.56 5.04
N VAL A 38 -4.87 -0.59 4.45
CA VAL A 38 -3.62 -0.05 5.03
C VAL A 38 -3.88 0.61 6.40
N THR A 39 -4.94 1.42 6.53
CA THR A 39 -5.33 2.05 7.80
C THR A 39 -5.61 1.02 8.89
N PHE A 40 -6.35 -0.05 8.59
CA PHE A 40 -6.60 -1.15 9.52
C PHE A 40 -5.29 -1.78 10.01
N VAL A 41 -4.40 -2.12 9.07
CA VAL A 41 -3.14 -2.82 9.36
C VAL A 41 -2.18 -1.97 10.19
N LEU A 42 -2.00 -0.69 9.83
CA LEU A 42 -1.16 0.25 10.60
C LEU A 42 -1.74 0.48 12.01
N GLY A 43 -3.07 0.57 12.15
CA GLY A 43 -3.74 0.65 13.44
C GLY A 43 -3.52 -0.56 14.36
N HIS A 44 -3.03 -1.68 13.82
CA HIS A 44 -2.77 -2.93 14.54
C HIS A 44 -1.29 -3.27 14.75
N GLU A 45 -0.35 -2.39 14.37
CA GLU A 45 1.09 -2.62 14.60
C GLU A 45 1.40 -2.96 16.07
N GLY A 46 2.22 -3.99 16.30
CA GLY A 46 2.57 -4.50 17.63
C GLY A 46 1.45 -5.23 18.37
N LYS A 47 0.22 -5.26 17.84
CA LYS A 47 -0.93 -5.98 18.40
C LYS A 47 -1.10 -7.35 17.74
N LYS A 48 -1.86 -8.22 18.39
CA LYS A 48 -2.27 -9.51 17.83
C LYS A 48 -3.62 -9.33 17.13
N VAL A 49 -3.70 -9.66 15.84
CA VAL A 49 -4.95 -9.77 15.09
C VAL A 49 -5.36 -11.25 15.04
N GLY A 50 -6.66 -11.52 15.14
CA GLY A 50 -7.25 -12.86 15.13
C GLY A 50 -6.61 -13.85 16.12
N ARG A 51 -6.33 -15.07 15.65
CA ARG A 51 -5.71 -16.16 16.43
C ARG A 51 -4.20 -15.99 16.54
N GLY A 52 -3.61 -15.14 15.70
CA GLY A 52 -2.19 -14.84 15.68
C GLY A 52 -1.49 -15.18 14.36
N GLU A 53 -2.21 -15.73 13.38
CA GLU A 53 -1.64 -16.30 12.15
C GLU A 53 -1.46 -15.27 11.04
N CYS A 54 -0.47 -15.48 10.15
CA CYS A 54 -0.19 -14.56 9.03
C CYS A 54 -1.39 -14.31 8.12
N TRP A 55 -2.23 -15.33 7.95
CA TRP A 55 -3.50 -15.27 7.23
C TRP A 55 -4.56 -14.41 7.95
N ASP A 56 -4.60 -14.42 9.29
CA ASP A 56 -5.61 -13.68 10.05
C ASP A 56 -5.50 -12.17 9.79
N LEU A 57 -4.28 -11.62 9.64
CA LEU A 57 -4.07 -10.20 9.33
C LEU A 57 -4.72 -9.79 8.01
N ALA A 58 -4.49 -10.58 6.96
CA ALA A 58 -5.02 -10.29 5.63
C ALA A 58 -6.55 -10.44 5.61
N ALA A 59 -7.07 -11.53 6.20
CA ALA A 59 -8.50 -11.79 6.29
C ALA A 59 -9.26 -10.67 7.01
N GLU A 60 -8.79 -10.26 8.20
CA GLU A 60 -9.45 -9.21 8.99
C GLU A 60 -9.30 -7.83 8.33
N ALA A 61 -8.17 -7.55 7.66
CA ALA A 61 -7.99 -6.30 6.92
C ALA A 61 -8.93 -6.20 5.71
N LEU A 62 -9.09 -7.28 4.94
CA LEU A 62 -10.05 -7.37 3.82
C LEU A 62 -11.49 -7.19 4.32
N ASN A 63 -11.87 -7.93 5.37
CA ASN A 63 -13.20 -7.85 5.97
C ASN A 63 -13.50 -6.45 6.52
N SER A 64 -12.55 -5.84 7.24
CA SER A 64 -12.69 -4.47 7.77
C SER A 64 -12.65 -3.40 6.67
N GLY A 65 -12.03 -3.69 5.52
CA GLY A 65 -12.04 -2.83 4.34
C GLY A 65 -13.36 -2.90 3.56
N GLY A 66 -14.15 -3.97 3.74
CA GLY A 66 -15.33 -4.27 2.92
C GLY A 66 -15.01 -4.91 1.58
N ALA A 67 -13.89 -5.64 1.47
CA ALA A 67 -13.52 -6.34 0.24
C ALA A 67 -14.37 -7.61 0.02
N THR A 68 -14.68 -7.91 -1.24
CA THR A 68 -15.16 -9.22 -1.68
C THR A 68 -13.96 -10.13 -1.98
N TRP A 69 -13.97 -11.35 -1.43
CA TRP A 69 -12.90 -12.35 -1.60
C TRP A 69 -13.40 -13.77 -1.26
N ASP A 70 -12.60 -14.80 -1.53
CA ASP A 70 -13.02 -16.22 -1.40
C ASP A 70 -13.08 -16.76 0.04
N GLY A 71 -12.69 -15.96 1.04
CA GLY A 71 -12.53 -16.42 2.42
C GLY A 71 -11.40 -17.45 2.62
N SER A 72 -10.51 -17.61 1.64
CA SER A 72 -9.44 -18.60 1.64
C SER A 72 -8.09 -18.03 1.17
N TYR A 73 -7.71 -18.14 -0.11
CA TYR A 73 -6.39 -17.72 -0.60
C TYR A 73 -6.42 -17.01 -1.96
N VAL A 74 -7.63 -16.61 -2.41
CA VAL A 74 -7.86 -15.71 -3.55
C VAL A 74 -8.37 -14.39 -2.97
N PHE A 75 -7.43 -13.51 -2.64
CA PHE A 75 -7.67 -12.25 -1.92
C PHE A 75 -8.12 -11.09 -2.82
N GLY A 76 -8.58 -11.38 -4.04
CA GLY A 76 -8.87 -10.42 -5.10
C GLY A 76 -8.25 -10.81 -6.44
N ASP A 77 -8.02 -9.83 -7.32
CA ASP A 77 -7.49 -10.06 -8.68
C ASP A 77 -5.96 -10.19 -8.69
N ILE A 78 -5.42 -11.14 -9.46
CA ILE A 78 -3.96 -11.37 -9.53
C ILE A 78 -3.27 -10.21 -10.25
N VAL A 79 -2.27 -9.59 -9.62
CA VAL A 79 -1.45 -8.52 -10.20
C VAL A 79 -0.08 -9.04 -10.63
N ASP A 80 0.31 -8.78 -11.88
CA ASP A 80 1.66 -9.10 -12.37
C ASP A 80 2.63 -7.95 -12.06
N TRP A 81 3.29 -8.00 -10.90
CA TRP A 81 4.27 -7.00 -10.42
C TRP A 81 5.41 -6.65 -11.40
N ARG A 82 5.60 -7.42 -12.48
CA ARG A 82 6.58 -7.11 -13.54
C ARG A 82 6.02 -6.12 -14.55
N LYS A 83 4.71 -6.18 -14.82
CA LYS A 83 3.96 -5.39 -15.80
C LYS A 83 3.20 -4.23 -15.17
N GLU A 84 2.65 -4.45 -13.99
CA GLU A 84 1.77 -3.53 -13.27
C GLU A 84 2.46 -2.99 -12.01
N GLU A 85 2.01 -1.83 -11.55
CA GLU A 85 2.38 -1.30 -10.24
C GLU A 85 1.64 -2.07 -9.14
N ILE A 86 2.38 -2.53 -8.12
CA ILE A 86 1.81 -3.00 -6.86
C ILE A 86 1.50 -1.77 -6.02
N LEU A 87 0.36 -1.76 -5.34
CA LEU A 87 -0.12 -0.65 -4.53
C LEU A 87 -0.09 -1.03 -3.04
N PRO A 88 0.05 -0.06 -2.11
CA PRO A 88 -0.34 -0.26 -0.73
C PRO A 88 -1.78 -0.77 -0.67
N GLY A 89 -2.07 -1.72 0.22
CA GLY A 89 -3.33 -2.44 0.33
C GLY A 89 -3.38 -3.76 -0.46
N ASP A 90 -2.50 -3.96 -1.45
CA ASP A 90 -2.42 -5.25 -2.16
C ASP A 90 -1.91 -6.35 -1.21
N ILE A 91 -2.42 -7.58 -1.39
CA ILE A 91 -2.09 -8.74 -0.56
C ILE A 91 -1.04 -9.60 -1.28
N VAL A 92 -0.04 -10.11 -0.56
CA VAL A 92 0.99 -11.01 -1.11
C VAL A 92 0.99 -12.38 -0.43
N GLN A 93 0.78 -13.42 -1.23
CA GLN A 93 0.84 -14.82 -0.83
C GLN A 93 2.19 -15.45 -1.23
N PHE A 94 2.88 -16.01 -0.24
CA PHE A 94 4.12 -16.75 -0.38
C PHE A 94 3.84 -18.25 -0.46
N ALA A 95 4.49 -18.95 -1.39
CA ALA A 95 4.52 -20.40 -1.46
C ALA A 95 5.95 -20.89 -1.72
N ASN A 96 6.54 -21.61 -0.76
CA ASN A 96 7.92 -22.12 -0.77
C ASN A 96 8.98 -21.06 -1.10
N VAL A 97 8.77 -19.81 -0.68
CA VAL A 97 9.63 -18.67 -1.02
C VAL A 97 10.90 -18.69 -0.18
N GLU A 98 12.03 -18.40 -0.82
CA GLU A 98 13.32 -18.20 -0.16
C GLU A 98 13.78 -16.75 -0.39
N VAL A 99 14.08 -16.04 0.70
CA VAL A 99 14.59 -14.66 0.68
C VAL A 99 15.98 -14.62 1.29
N GLU A 100 16.91 -13.97 0.62
CA GLU A 100 18.32 -13.87 1.01
C GLU A 100 18.66 -12.46 1.52
N PHE A 101 18.79 -12.32 2.83
CA PHE A 101 19.17 -11.07 3.48
C PHE A 101 20.68 -10.93 3.52
N ARG A 102 21.21 -9.93 2.81
CA ARG A 102 22.64 -9.62 2.75
C ARG A 102 22.98 -8.46 3.69
N SER A 103 23.82 -8.75 4.69
CA SER A 103 24.50 -7.74 5.51
C SER A 103 25.98 -7.68 5.16
N ARG A 104 26.72 -6.67 5.66
CA ARG A 104 28.12 -6.41 5.28
C ARG A 104 29.03 -7.65 5.30
N ASN A 105 28.85 -8.54 6.28
CA ASN A 105 29.71 -9.72 6.49
C ASN A 105 28.93 -11.06 6.59
N MET A 106 27.60 -11.06 6.43
CA MET A 106 26.77 -12.25 6.66
C MET A 106 25.58 -12.29 5.70
N ILE A 107 25.33 -13.48 5.14
CA ILE A 107 24.15 -13.80 4.34
C ILE A 107 23.24 -14.70 5.18
N THR A 108 22.03 -14.24 5.47
CA THR A 108 20.97 -15.02 6.12
C THR A 108 19.93 -15.41 5.07
N ARG A 109 19.30 -16.59 5.23
CA ARG A 109 18.19 -17.02 4.36
C ARG A 109 16.97 -17.34 5.20
N GLU A 110 15.84 -16.82 4.80
CA GLU A 110 14.53 -17.13 5.38
C GLU A 110 13.71 -17.94 4.38
N ARG A 111 12.97 -18.94 4.86
CA ARG A 111 12.10 -19.79 4.05
C ARG A 111 10.65 -19.69 4.50
N TYR A 112 9.81 -19.17 3.62
CA TYR A 112 8.38 -19.02 3.80
C TYR A 112 7.63 -20.13 3.06
N MET A 113 7.37 -21.25 3.74
CA MET A 113 6.65 -22.40 3.15
C MET A 113 5.25 -22.02 2.69
N LYS A 114 4.49 -21.36 3.57
CA LYS A 114 3.21 -20.72 3.27
C LYS A 114 3.05 -19.52 4.18
N HIS A 115 2.96 -18.31 3.61
CA HIS A 115 2.87 -17.07 4.38
C HIS A 115 2.02 -16.04 3.65
N THR A 116 1.40 -15.12 4.38
CA THR A 116 0.57 -14.05 3.83
C THR A 116 0.98 -12.73 4.46
N ALA A 117 1.00 -11.66 3.67
CA ALA A 117 1.30 -10.32 4.14
C ALA A 117 0.51 -9.27 3.34
N VAL A 118 0.35 -8.08 3.91
CA VAL A 118 -0.28 -6.91 3.27
C VAL A 118 0.81 -5.93 2.88
N VAL A 119 0.82 -5.39 1.65
CA VAL A 119 1.72 -4.30 1.26
C VAL A 119 1.23 -3.01 1.91
N VAL A 120 2.09 -2.33 2.67
CA VAL A 120 1.73 -1.05 3.32
C VAL A 120 2.47 0.16 2.75
N ALA A 121 3.59 -0.06 2.04
CA ALA A 121 4.28 0.98 1.29
C ALA A 121 5.07 0.40 0.12
N VAL A 122 5.28 1.23 -0.91
CA VAL A 122 6.06 0.89 -2.11
C VAL A 122 7.17 1.93 -2.23
N ALA A 123 8.42 1.51 -2.02
CA ALA A 123 9.58 2.41 -2.02
C ALA A 123 10.33 2.43 -3.36
N GLY A 124 9.88 1.62 -4.33
CA GLY A 124 10.44 1.49 -5.67
C GLY A 124 10.02 0.18 -6.32
N LYS A 125 10.34 -0.02 -7.60
CA LYS A 125 9.95 -1.23 -8.34
C LYS A 125 10.50 -2.49 -7.67
N GLY A 126 9.60 -3.31 -7.13
CA GLY A 126 9.93 -4.54 -6.42
C GLY A 126 10.48 -4.34 -5.00
N LEU A 127 10.45 -3.14 -4.43
CA LEU A 127 10.85 -2.86 -3.04
C LEU A 127 9.63 -2.40 -2.23
N PHE A 128 9.16 -3.29 -1.35
CA PHE A 128 7.93 -3.12 -0.61
C PHE A 128 8.19 -3.12 0.90
N THR A 129 7.40 -2.35 1.65
CA THR A 129 7.18 -2.60 3.07
C THR A 129 5.92 -3.45 3.18
N ILE A 130 6.03 -4.60 3.84
CA ILE A 130 4.92 -5.51 4.09
C ILE A 130 4.63 -5.59 5.59
N ALA A 131 3.35 -5.78 5.91
CA ALA A 131 2.86 -6.07 7.24
C ALA A 131 2.43 -7.53 7.33
N HIS A 132 2.86 -8.22 8.37
CA HIS A 132 2.55 -9.63 8.61
C HIS A 132 2.63 -9.96 10.10
N GLN A 133 2.12 -11.13 10.49
CA GLN A 133 2.24 -11.69 11.83
C GLN A 133 2.61 -13.18 11.74
N ASN A 134 2.90 -13.81 12.88
CA ASN A 134 3.49 -15.15 12.97
C ASN A 134 4.85 -15.23 12.25
N VAL A 135 5.75 -14.30 12.59
CA VAL A 135 7.11 -14.21 12.05
C VAL A 135 8.09 -13.97 13.20
N GLU A 136 9.20 -14.69 13.23
CA GLU A 136 10.25 -14.49 14.24
C GLU A 136 10.99 -13.15 14.01
N PRO A 137 11.46 -12.46 15.07
CA PRO A 137 11.32 -12.76 16.50
C PRO A 137 10.03 -12.19 17.13
N VAL A 138 9.12 -11.61 16.34
CA VAL A 138 7.96 -10.85 16.85
C VAL A 138 6.76 -11.77 17.19
N GLY A 139 6.75 -12.99 16.64
CA GLY A 139 5.75 -14.00 16.86
C GLY A 139 4.37 -13.58 16.35
N LYS A 140 3.33 -13.79 17.15
CA LYS A 140 1.90 -13.64 16.77
C LYS A 140 1.40 -12.18 16.72
N LYS A 141 2.29 -11.19 16.69
CA LYS A 141 1.95 -9.75 16.59
C LYS A 141 2.21 -9.23 15.18
N VAL A 142 1.48 -8.19 14.77
CA VAL A 142 1.72 -7.48 13.51
C VAL A 142 3.07 -6.78 13.57
N ALA A 143 3.92 -7.07 12.60
CA ALA A 143 5.24 -6.50 12.39
C ALA A 143 5.37 -5.98 10.95
N MET A 144 6.25 -5.01 10.76
CA MET A 144 6.62 -4.49 9.44
C MET A 144 7.98 -5.04 9.02
N SER A 145 8.11 -5.48 7.77
CA SER A 145 9.39 -5.91 7.19
C SER A 145 9.55 -5.40 5.75
N LYS A 146 10.79 -5.37 5.26
CA LYS A 146 11.09 -5.02 3.87
C LYS A 146 11.15 -6.29 3.03
N LEU A 147 10.40 -6.30 1.94
CA LEU A 147 10.44 -7.34 0.92
C LEU A 147 11.03 -6.75 -0.36
N TYR A 148 12.22 -7.21 -0.75
CA TYR A 148 12.87 -6.81 -2.00
C TYR A 148 12.86 -7.99 -2.99
N MET A 149 12.22 -7.81 -4.15
CA MET A 149 12.14 -8.84 -5.20
C MET A 149 13.52 -9.30 -5.69
N ALA A 150 14.53 -8.42 -5.62
CA ALA A 150 15.91 -8.77 -5.99
C ALA A 150 16.60 -9.68 -4.97
N ASP A 151 16.04 -9.86 -3.76
CA ASP A 151 16.54 -10.76 -2.72
C ASP A 151 15.81 -12.12 -2.69
N VAL A 152 14.74 -12.27 -3.48
CA VAL A 152 14.05 -13.56 -3.66
C VAL A 152 14.94 -14.51 -4.48
N ARG A 153 15.12 -15.75 -4.00
CA ARG A 153 15.96 -16.78 -4.64
C ARG A 153 15.18 -17.96 -5.18
N GLY A 154 13.94 -18.16 -4.74
CA GLY A 154 13.07 -19.24 -5.20
C GLY A 154 11.66 -19.14 -4.63
N GLY A 155 10.79 -20.08 -5.05
CA GLY A 155 9.38 -20.15 -4.71
C GLY A 155 8.49 -19.25 -5.56
N LYS A 156 7.23 -19.08 -5.13
CA LYS A 156 6.23 -18.24 -5.80
C LYS A 156 5.68 -17.17 -4.86
N LEU A 157 5.74 -15.92 -5.30
CA LEU A 157 4.97 -14.81 -4.76
C LEU A 157 3.80 -14.55 -5.70
N THR A 158 2.58 -14.46 -5.14
CA THR A 158 1.38 -14.05 -5.87
C THR A 158 0.84 -12.80 -5.21
N PHE A 159 0.73 -11.70 -5.97
CA PHE A 159 0.12 -10.46 -5.51
C PHE A 159 -1.34 -10.43 -5.92
N TYR A 160 -2.20 -9.90 -5.07
CA TYR A 160 -3.62 -9.75 -5.29
C TYR A 160 -4.05 -8.30 -4.99
N ARG A 161 -4.88 -7.73 -5.86
CA ARG A 161 -5.57 -6.46 -5.65
C ARG A 161 -6.97 -6.73 -5.11
N PRO A 162 -7.31 -6.28 -3.90
CA PRO A 162 -8.66 -6.36 -3.37
C PRO A 162 -9.66 -5.60 -4.25
N HIS A 163 -10.90 -6.09 -4.32
CA HIS A 163 -12.04 -5.41 -4.94
C HIS A 163 -13.26 -5.46 -4.01
N GLU A 164 -14.26 -4.63 -4.31
CA GLU A 164 -15.57 -4.59 -3.61
C GLU A 164 -16.55 -5.57 -4.25
#